data_AF-A0A2H6FA95-F1
#
_entry.id   AF-A0A2H6FA95-F1
#
_cell.length_a   1.000
_cell.length_b   1.000
_cell.length_c   1.000
_cell.angle_alpha   90.00
_cell.angle_beta   90.00
_cell.angle_gamma   90.00
#
_symmetry.space_group_name_H-M   'P 1'
#
loop_
_entity.id
_entity.type
_entity.pdbx_description
1 polymer ?
#
loop_
_entity_poly.entity_id
_entity_poly.type
_entity_poly.pdbx_seq_one_letter_code
_entity_poly.pdbx_strand_id
1 'polypeptide(L)'
;MLPIIEALPLAGFVFWLISFPMNGFLMPEAWGNLLLYFTLSSAISYFLSPFFLKEKSFNTVSRSGSVLVALLTVVSPLSQVPGKVLLPVMGIASVLVMFRALAALRASRTPVVSAALAIALGNILVFALSHLHLPDIVKFVIIAASLFPAILIRAGYAQESNLKELKKYLVFIYVFYLVGGILYAYIIPQYEKVAIFKGFELFSYVFSALAGIYFVRKGRDIALALGIILGTLSFSFMLVGSPFFVTLSMFSSQAAFALVDLYVVFLLVACGGSAKVTGLGFGTVCLAITSGEAVSSHIGGAAAPMIAAGNIILVTSVLIFYFTVIRQRAVPSGAGAAYAGYLGNGISRGQLEGILENFYEPFQKKLSEKEKVVLFLVIRGKTYKEAATELGISESTVKTHMKRICWKIGVNGKDGLMEKLSCPENTHNRAN
;
A
#
# COMPACT_ATOMS: atom_id res chain seq x y z
N MET A 1 -13.13 19.34 -5.03
CA MET A 1 -13.03 18.47 -6.23
C MET A 1 -12.64 17.07 -5.77
N LEU A 2 -13.44 16.06 -6.14
CA LEU A 2 -13.40 14.71 -5.57
C LEU A 2 -12.05 14.00 -5.81
N PRO A 3 -11.47 13.34 -4.77
CA PRO A 3 -10.22 12.56 -4.85
C PRO A 3 -10.33 11.26 -5.69
N ILE A 4 -11.30 11.21 -6.61
CA ILE A 4 -11.71 10.02 -7.35
C ILE A 4 -10.90 9.85 -8.62
N ILE A 5 -10.53 10.92 -9.31
CA ILE A 5 -9.89 10.82 -10.64
C ILE A 5 -8.54 10.09 -10.52
N GLU A 6 -7.72 10.44 -9.51
CA GLU A 6 -6.43 9.79 -9.26
C GLU A 6 -6.57 8.34 -8.76
N ALA A 7 -7.75 7.96 -8.26
CA ALA A 7 -8.07 6.61 -7.80
C ALA A 7 -8.47 5.67 -8.94
N LEU A 8 -9.01 6.20 -10.05
CA LEU A 8 -9.55 5.40 -11.16
C LEU A 8 -8.55 4.42 -11.79
N PRO A 9 -7.28 4.77 -12.06
CA PRO A 9 -6.31 3.82 -12.61
C PRO A 9 -6.10 2.59 -11.73
N LEU A 10 -6.05 2.77 -10.40
CA LEU A 10 -5.91 1.65 -9.47
C LEU A 10 -7.21 0.85 -9.39
N ALA A 11 -8.36 1.51 -9.38
CA ALA A 11 -9.66 0.83 -9.34
C ALA A 11 -9.86 -0.07 -10.57
N GLY A 12 -9.56 0.47 -11.76
CA GLY A 12 -9.61 -0.29 -13.01
C GLY A 12 -8.62 -1.44 -13.03
N PHE A 13 -7.40 -1.23 -12.53
CA PHE A 13 -6.41 -2.30 -12.41
C PHE A 13 -6.89 -3.42 -11.48
N VAL A 14 -7.41 -3.09 -10.29
CA VAL A 14 -7.93 -4.08 -9.32
C VAL A 14 -9.12 -4.85 -9.92
N PHE A 15 -10.06 -4.13 -10.55
CA PHE A 15 -11.21 -4.73 -11.21
C PHE A 15 -10.79 -5.72 -12.30
N TRP A 16 -9.88 -5.31 -13.18
CA TRP A 16 -9.33 -6.16 -14.24
C TRP A 16 -8.57 -7.37 -13.67
N LEU A 17 -7.68 -7.15 -12.71
CA LEU A 17 -6.81 -8.16 -12.11
C LEU A 17 -7.61 -9.32 -11.50
N ILE A 18 -8.62 -8.99 -10.69
CA ILE A 18 -9.45 -9.97 -9.97
C ILE A 18 -10.47 -10.62 -10.90
N SER A 19 -10.97 -9.90 -11.91
CA SER A 19 -11.98 -10.46 -12.82
C SER A 19 -11.39 -11.49 -13.80
N PHE A 20 -10.10 -11.39 -14.12
CA PHE A 20 -9.49 -12.22 -15.17
C PHE A 20 -8.19 -12.94 -14.77
N PRO A 21 -6.99 -12.31 -14.79
CA PRO A 21 -5.73 -13.05 -14.76
C PRO A 21 -5.38 -13.70 -13.40
N MET A 22 -6.04 -13.34 -12.29
CA MET A 22 -5.83 -13.97 -10.98
C MET A 22 -6.93 -15.00 -10.64
N ASN A 23 -7.08 -16.03 -11.48
CA ASN A 23 -8.16 -17.03 -11.35
C ASN A 23 -9.56 -16.39 -11.20
N GLY A 24 -9.79 -15.31 -11.95
CA GLY A 24 -11.05 -14.59 -11.91
C GLY A 24 -12.18 -15.35 -12.60
N PHE A 25 -13.42 -14.89 -12.39
CA PHE A 25 -14.62 -15.53 -12.93
C PHE A 25 -14.71 -15.51 -14.47
N LEU A 26 -13.88 -14.71 -15.17
CA LEU A 26 -13.78 -14.70 -16.63
C LEU A 26 -12.72 -15.67 -17.17
N MET A 27 -11.99 -16.37 -16.30
CA MET A 27 -10.98 -17.33 -16.76
C MET A 27 -11.68 -18.60 -17.30
N PRO A 28 -11.32 -19.08 -18.51
CA PRO A 28 -11.91 -20.30 -19.05
C PRO A 28 -11.61 -21.51 -18.16
N GLU A 29 -12.63 -22.32 -17.85
CA GLU A 29 -12.45 -23.54 -17.03
C GLU A 29 -11.40 -24.50 -17.61
N ALA A 30 -11.32 -24.58 -18.95
CA ALA A 30 -10.36 -25.42 -19.68
C ALA A 30 -8.89 -25.07 -19.41
N TRP A 31 -8.59 -23.88 -18.90
CA TRP A 31 -7.23 -23.46 -18.59
C TRP A 31 -6.74 -24.04 -17.26
N GLY A 32 -7.64 -24.45 -16.36
CA GLY A 32 -7.31 -24.88 -15.01
C GLY A 32 -6.64 -23.77 -14.20
N ASN A 33 -5.91 -24.13 -13.14
CA ASN A 33 -5.21 -23.15 -12.33
C ASN A 33 -3.91 -22.69 -13.01
N LEU A 34 -3.88 -21.45 -13.49
CA LEU A 34 -2.71 -20.83 -14.13
C LEU A 34 -2.18 -19.61 -13.35
N LEU A 35 -2.55 -19.46 -12.08
CA LEU A 35 -2.16 -18.33 -11.24
C LEU A 35 -0.63 -18.16 -11.19
N LEU A 36 0.13 -19.27 -11.09
CA LEU A 36 1.59 -19.26 -11.12
C LEU A 36 2.18 -18.61 -12.38
N TYR A 37 1.57 -18.82 -13.55
CA TYR A 37 2.08 -18.27 -14.81
C TYR A 37 1.96 -16.74 -14.84
N PHE A 38 0.86 -16.21 -14.34
CA PHE A 38 0.64 -14.77 -14.24
C PHE A 38 1.49 -14.13 -13.12
N THR A 39 1.49 -14.72 -11.92
CA THR A 39 2.13 -14.13 -10.74
C THR A 39 3.65 -14.19 -10.80
N LEU A 40 4.24 -15.30 -11.28
CA LEU A 40 5.70 -15.42 -11.43
C LEU A 40 6.26 -14.46 -12.48
N SER A 41 5.61 -14.39 -13.65
CA SER A 41 6.01 -13.47 -14.72
C SER A 41 5.87 -12.00 -14.28
N SER A 42 4.82 -11.68 -13.53
CA SER A 42 4.63 -10.36 -12.90
C SER A 42 5.74 -10.07 -11.89
N ALA A 43 6.08 -11.02 -11.00
CA ALA A 43 7.12 -10.85 -10.00
C ALA A 43 8.48 -10.53 -10.64
N ILE A 44 8.90 -11.33 -11.62
CA ILE A 44 10.14 -11.13 -12.38
C ILE A 44 10.11 -9.74 -13.04
N SER A 45 8.99 -9.38 -13.68
CA SER A 45 8.85 -8.10 -14.37
C SER A 45 8.87 -6.91 -13.42
N TYR A 46 8.30 -7.01 -12.22
CA TYR A 46 8.36 -5.99 -11.20
C TYR A 46 9.80 -5.73 -10.72
N PHE A 47 10.62 -6.77 -10.58
CA PHE A 47 12.03 -6.63 -10.21
C PHE A 47 12.89 -6.09 -11.35
N LEU A 48 12.60 -6.45 -12.60
CA LEU A 48 13.42 -6.08 -13.77
C LEU A 48 13.06 -4.72 -14.36
N SER A 49 11.78 -4.36 -14.43
CA SER A 49 11.32 -3.12 -15.07
C SER A 49 11.97 -1.82 -14.53
N PRO A 50 12.29 -1.70 -13.22
CA PRO A 50 12.96 -0.51 -12.70
C PRO A 50 14.37 -0.25 -13.28
N PHE A 51 15.02 -1.25 -13.90
CA PHE A 51 16.31 -1.07 -14.57
C PHE A 51 16.16 -0.41 -15.95
N PHE A 52 15.00 -0.57 -16.60
CA PHE A 52 14.74 -0.07 -17.95
C PHE A 52 13.89 1.20 -17.96
N LEU A 53 13.05 1.42 -16.95
CA LEU A 53 12.16 2.57 -16.84
C LEU A 53 12.91 3.82 -16.34
N LYS A 54 13.39 4.62 -17.30
CA LYS A 54 13.95 5.96 -17.03
C LYS A 54 12.85 7.02 -16.94
N GLU A 55 13.14 8.11 -16.26
CA GLU A 55 12.21 9.24 -16.07
C GLU A 55 11.62 9.77 -17.39
N LYS A 56 12.48 10.05 -18.38
CA LYS A 56 12.08 10.59 -19.69
C LYS A 56 11.12 9.66 -20.45
N SER A 57 11.30 8.35 -20.32
CA SER A 57 10.52 7.34 -21.03
C SER A 57 9.36 6.78 -20.21
N PHE A 58 9.28 7.09 -18.91
CA PHE A 58 8.33 6.47 -17.99
C PHE A 58 6.89 6.62 -18.48
N ASN A 59 6.45 7.84 -18.80
CA ASN A 59 5.06 8.06 -19.22
C ASN A 59 4.71 7.34 -20.52
N THR A 60 5.61 7.35 -21.52
CA THR A 60 5.38 6.73 -22.83
C THR A 60 5.38 5.20 -22.74
N VAL A 61 6.41 4.63 -22.12
CA VAL A 61 6.56 3.16 -21.99
C VAL A 61 5.41 2.60 -21.15
N SER A 62 5.12 3.23 -20.02
CA SER A 62 4.07 2.72 -19.15
C SER A 62 2.68 2.83 -19.79
N ARG A 63 2.39 3.93 -20.52
CA ARG A 63 1.13 4.10 -21.26
C ARG A 63 0.98 3.03 -22.33
N SER A 64 2.06 2.72 -23.04
CA SER A 64 2.08 1.66 -24.05
C SER A 64 1.78 0.29 -23.41
N GLY A 65 2.30 0.03 -22.21
CA GLY A 65 1.93 -1.13 -21.41
C GLY A 65 0.43 -1.20 -21.09
N SER A 66 -0.19 -0.09 -20.70
CA SER A 66 -1.64 -0.04 -20.45
C SER A 66 -2.48 -0.30 -21.69
N VAL A 67 -2.07 0.24 -22.84
CA VAL A 67 -2.72 -0.06 -24.12
C VAL A 67 -2.58 -1.54 -24.47
N LEU A 68 -1.37 -2.10 -24.33
CA LEU A 68 -1.11 -3.51 -24.60
C LEU A 68 -1.97 -4.43 -23.74
N VAL A 69 -2.06 -4.17 -22.42
CA VAL A 69 -2.90 -4.98 -21.52
C VAL A 69 -4.38 -4.88 -21.90
N ALA A 70 -4.89 -3.67 -22.21
CA ALA A 70 -6.26 -3.50 -22.65
C ALA A 70 -6.55 -4.28 -23.95
N LEU A 71 -5.64 -4.21 -24.93
CA LEU A 71 -5.75 -4.95 -26.20
C LEU A 71 -5.71 -6.47 -25.97
N LEU A 72 -4.73 -6.96 -25.21
CA LEU A 72 -4.64 -8.40 -24.88
C LEU A 72 -5.89 -8.89 -24.16
N THR A 73 -6.50 -8.06 -23.31
CA THR A 73 -7.74 -8.40 -22.60
C THR A 73 -8.92 -8.52 -23.55
N VAL A 74 -9.08 -7.60 -24.51
CA VAL A 74 -10.15 -7.67 -25.52
C VAL A 74 -9.96 -8.85 -26.48
N VAL A 75 -8.71 -9.14 -26.85
CA VAL A 75 -8.38 -10.23 -27.79
C VAL A 75 -8.45 -11.61 -27.13
N SER A 76 -8.28 -11.68 -25.80
CA SER A 76 -8.28 -12.94 -25.04
C SER A 76 -9.42 -13.90 -25.39
N PRO A 77 -10.72 -13.51 -25.31
CA PRO A 77 -11.83 -14.41 -25.62
C PRO A 77 -11.93 -14.81 -27.10
N LEU A 78 -11.23 -14.11 -28.00
CA LEU A 78 -11.24 -14.38 -29.45
C LEU A 78 -10.06 -15.24 -29.88
N SER A 79 -9.00 -15.28 -29.09
CA SER A 79 -7.76 -15.95 -29.43
C SER A 79 -7.77 -17.42 -29.01
N GLN A 80 -7.31 -18.31 -29.88
CA GLN A 80 -7.01 -19.71 -29.51
C GLN A 80 -5.66 -19.86 -28.78
N VAL A 81 -5.11 -18.76 -28.26
CA VAL A 81 -3.80 -18.76 -27.61
C VAL A 81 -3.91 -19.49 -26.27
N PRO A 82 -3.04 -20.47 -25.99
CA PRO A 82 -3.05 -21.16 -24.70
C PRO A 82 -2.85 -20.17 -23.54
N GLY A 83 -3.62 -20.32 -22.46
CA GLY A 83 -3.50 -19.47 -21.26
C GLY A 83 -2.08 -19.45 -20.68
N LYS A 84 -1.33 -20.56 -20.82
CA LYS A 84 0.10 -20.68 -20.43
C LYS A 84 1.03 -19.70 -21.16
N VAL A 85 0.62 -19.16 -22.30
CA VAL A 85 1.36 -18.15 -23.08
C VAL A 85 0.77 -16.77 -22.83
N LEU A 86 -0.56 -16.64 -22.84
CA LEU A 86 -1.22 -15.35 -22.69
C LEU A 86 -0.98 -14.74 -21.30
N LEU A 87 -1.14 -15.52 -20.23
CA LEU A 87 -1.03 -15.01 -18.86
C LEU A 87 0.37 -14.51 -18.50
N PRO A 88 1.48 -15.17 -18.89
CA PRO A 88 2.81 -14.59 -18.71
C PRO A 88 3.02 -13.26 -19.43
N VAL A 89 2.54 -13.14 -20.66
CA VAL A 89 2.65 -11.89 -21.44
C VAL A 89 1.85 -10.78 -20.78
N MET A 90 0.63 -11.09 -20.31
CA MET A 90 -0.18 -10.15 -19.54
C MET A 90 0.47 -9.78 -18.21
N GLY A 91 1.09 -10.74 -17.51
CA GLY A 91 1.84 -10.49 -16.27
C GLY A 91 2.95 -9.47 -16.48
N ILE A 92 3.77 -9.66 -17.52
CA ILE A 92 4.85 -8.73 -17.89
C ILE A 92 4.30 -7.33 -18.19
N ALA A 93 3.27 -7.23 -19.03
CA ALA A 93 2.72 -5.95 -19.45
C ALA A 93 1.97 -5.21 -18.32
N SER A 94 1.31 -5.94 -17.40
CA SER A 94 0.48 -5.40 -16.33
C SER A 94 1.24 -4.61 -15.27
N VAL A 95 2.51 -4.95 -15.05
CA VAL A 95 3.42 -4.22 -14.16
C VAL A 95 3.48 -2.73 -14.50
N LEU A 96 3.45 -2.40 -15.80
CA LEU A 96 3.48 -1.02 -16.29
C LEU A 96 2.19 -0.26 -15.95
N VAL A 97 1.04 -0.94 -15.93
CA VAL A 97 -0.23 -0.38 -15.50
C VAL A 97 -0.18 -0.04 -14.02
N MET A 98 0.32 -0.96 -13.20
CA MET A 98 0.45 -0.74 -11.75
C MET A 98 1.39 0.42 -11.43
N PHE A 99 2.52 0.55 -12.14
CA PHE A 99 3.40 1.72 -11.96
C PHE A 99 2.69 3.04 -12.23
N ARG A 100 1.82 3.10 -13.24
CA ARG A 100 1.02 4.30 -13.52
C ARG A 100 -0.05 4.53 -12.47
N ALA A 101 -0.72 3.47 -12.04
CA ALA A 101 -1.75 3.56 -11.01
C ALA A 101 -1.17 4.16 -9.72
N LEU A 102 -0.01 3.68 -9.25
CA LEU A 102 0.64 4.26 -8.07
C LEU A 102 1.19 5.67 -8.32
N ALA A 103 1.69 5.96 -9.52
CA ALA A 103 2.15 7.31 -9.85
C ALA A 103 1.00 8.32 -9.85
N ALA A 104 -0.17 7.96 -10.38
CA ALA A 104 -1.38 8.78 -10.30
C ALA A 104 -1.84 8.95 -8.85
N LEU A 105 -1.85 7.86 -8.09
CA LEU A 105 -2.26 7.86 -6.68
C LEU A 105 -1.38 8.76 -5.80
N ARG A 106 -0.06 8.79 -6.06
CA ARG A 106 0.89 9.69 -5.37
C ARG A 106 0.61 11.17 -5.62
N ALA A 107 0.00 11.52 -6.76
CA ALA A 107 -0.37 12.89 -7.09
C ALA A 107 -1.66 13.34 -6.38
N SER A 108 -2.42 12.41 -5.79
CA SER A 108 -3.63 12.73 -5.02
C SER A 108 -3.32 13.55 -3.77
N ARG A 109 -4.23 14.46 -3.41
CA ARG A 109 -4.18 15.21 -2.14
C ARG A 109 -4.36 14.32 -0.91
N THR A 110 -5.09 13.22 -1.05
CA THR A 110 -5.42 12.30 0.04
C THR A 110 -5.16 10.84 -0.36
N PRO A 111 -3.89 10.43 -0.57
CA PRO A 111 -3.56 9.15 -1.19
C PRO A 111 -4.14 7.90 -0.49
N VAL A 112 -4.22 7.91 0.85
CA VAL A 112 -4.82 6.81 1.64
C VAL A 112 -6.30 6.62 1.29
N VAL A 113 -7.04 7.74 1.22
CA VAL A 113 -8.48 7.70 0.90
C VAL A 113 -8.67 7.27 -0.54
N SER A 114 -7.88 7.84 -1.46
CA SER A 114 -7.93 7.44 -2.87
C SER A 114 -7.57 5.96 -3.07
N ALA A 115 -6.62 5.41 -2.30
CA ALA A 115 -6.27 3.99 -2.35
C ALA A 115 -7.43 3.11 -1.87
N ALA A 116 -7.99 3.41 -0.70
CA ALA A 116 -9.11 2.67 -0.15
C ALA A 116 -10.33 2.71 -1.07
N LEU A 117 -10.67 3.88 -1.61
CA LEU A 117 -11.76 4.04 -2.58
C LEU A 117 -11.48 3.26 -3.87
N ALA A 118 -10.25 3.29 -4.38
CA ALA A 118 -9.89 2.54 -5.58
C ALA A 118 -10.05 1.04 -5.40
N ILE A 119 -9.50 0.49 -4.31
CA ILE A 119 -9.57 -0.94 -4.04
C ILE A 119 -11.02 -1.37 -3.76
N ALA A 120 -11.78 -0.57 -3.00
CA ALA A 120 -13.20 -0.80 -2.76
C ALA A 120 -14.01 -0.78 -4.07
N LEU A 121 -13.83 0.26 -4.90
CA LEU A 121 -14.51 0.38 -6.19
C LEU A 121 -14.18 -0.79 -7.12
N GLY A 122 -12.91 -1.20 -7.18
CA GLY A 122 -12.49 -2.35 -7.98
C GLY A 122 -13.25 -3.62 -7.61
N ASN A 123 -13.34 -3.94 -6.32
CA ASN A 123 -14.06 -5.12 -5.82
C ASN A 123 -15.59 -5.02 -5.98
N ILE A 124 -16.18 -3.83 -5.82
CA ILE A 124 -17.61 -3.61 -6.11
C ILE A 124 -17.90 -3.89 -7.58
N LEU A 125 -17.02 -3.45 -8.49
CA LEU A 125 -17.17 -3.69 -9.93
C LEU A 125 -17.02 -5.17 -10.28
N VAL A 126 -16.11 -5.90 -9.62
CA VAL A 126 -16.00 -7.38 -9.77
C VAL A 126 -17.34 -8.03 -9.43
N PHE A 127 -17.89 -7.72 -8.24
CA PHE A 127 -19.17 -8.26 -7.80
C PHE A 127 -20.32 -7.92 -8.75
N ALA A 128 -20.39 -6.67 -9.19
CA ALA A 128 -21.42 -6.22 -10.11
C ALA A 128 -21.33 -6.97 -11.45
N LEU A 129 -20.13 -7.06 -12.05
CA LEU A 129 -19.95 -7.71 -13.36
C LEU A 129 -20.16 -9.23 -13.30
N SER A 130 -19.83 -9.88 -12.18
CA SER A 130 -20.01 -11.33 -12.03
C SER A 130 -21.49 -11.73 -12.00
N HIS A 131 -22.39 -10.85 -11.53
CA HIS A 131 -23.83 -11.09 -11.45
C HIS A 131 -24.61 -10.59 -12.67
N LEU A 132 -23.97 -9.82 -13.56
CA LEU A 132 -24.60 -9.36 -14.79
C LEU A 132 -24.62 -10.50 -15.84
N HIS A 133 -25.81 -10.80 -16.36
CA HIS A 133 -26.03 -11.75 -17.45
C HIS A 133 -25.66 -11.11 -18.79
N LEU A 134 -24.36 -10.98 -19.04
CA LEU A 134 -23.78 -10.46 -20.29
C LEU A 134 -22.92 -11.53 -20.95
N PRO A 135 -22.81 -11.55 -22.30
CA PRO A 135 -21.85 -12.39 -22.99
C PRO A 135 -20.41 -12.11 -22.54
N ASP A 136 -19.57 -13.14 -22.46
CA ASP A 136 -18.19 -13.01 -21.96
C ASP A 136 -17.37 -11.98 -22.74
N ILE A 137 -17.53 -11.92 -24.08
CA ILE A 137 -16.90 -10.88 -24.92
C ILE A 137 -17.22 -9.47 -24.40
N VAL A 138 -18.47 -9.20 -24.02
CA VAL A 138 -18.88 -7.90 -23.49
C VAL A 138 -18.21 -7.65 -22.13
N LYS A 139 -18.14 -8.67 -21.27
CA LYS A 139 -17.46 -8.57 -19.97
C LYS A 139 -15.97 -8.28 -20.13
N PHE A 140 -15.28 -8.93 -21.07
CA PHE A 140 -13.88 -8.65 -21.43
C PHE A 140 -13.67 -7.22 -21.93
N VAL A 141 -14.59 -6.71 -22.75
CA VAL A 141 -14.55 -5.30 -23.20
C VAL A 141 -14.74 -4.34 -22.02
N ILE A 142 -15.64 -4.63 -21.09
CA ILE A 142 -15.88 -3.79 -19.90
C ILE A 142 -14.63 -3.73 -19.00
N ILE A 143 -14.01 -4.88 -18.68
CA ILE A 143 -12.80 -4.88 -17.85
C ILE A 143 -11.61 -4.23 -18.56
N ALA A 144 -11.50 -4.35 -19.89
CA ALA A 144 -10.47 -3.65 -20.66
C ALA A 144 -10.70 -2.12 -20.67
N ALA A 145 -11.96 -1.69 -20.84
CA ALA A 145 -12.32 -0.27 -20.79
C ALA A 145 -12.02 0.36 -19.42
N SER A 146 -12.09 -0.41 -18.34
CA SER A 146 -11.72 0.05 -17.00
C SER A 146 -10.25 0.46 -16.86
N LEU A 147 -9.37 0.00 -17.76
CA LEU A 147 -7.94 0.38 -17.80
C LEU A 147 -7.71 1.72 -18.51
N PHE A 148 -8.71 2.28 -19.18
CA PHE A 148 -8.60 3.52 -19.95
C PHE A 148 -8.15 4.73 -19.12
N PRO A 149 -8.58 4.93 -17.86
CA PRO A 149 -8.04 5.98 -16.99
C PRO A 149 -6.52 5.92 -16.83
N ALA A 150 -5.94 4.71 -16.77
CA ALA A 150 -4.49 4.55 -16.71
C ALA A 150 -3.81 5.04 -18.00
N ILE A 151 -4.46 4.91 -19.16
CA ILE A 151 -3.93 5.38 -20.45
C ILE A 151 -3.98 6.91 -20.50
N LEU A 152 -5.10 7.51 -20.11
CA LEU A 152 -5.34 8.95 -20.24
C LEU A 152 -4.54 9.79 -19.24
N ILE A 153 -4.54 9.41 -17.96
CA ILE A 153 -3.97 10.22 -16.89
C ILE A 153 -2.45 10.31 -17.04
N ARG A 154 -1.91 11.53 -16.95
CA ARG A 154 -0.47 11.75 -17.00
C ARG A 154 0.15 11.30 -15.67
N ALA A 155 1.09 10.36 -15.75
CA ALA A 155 1.78 9.83 -14.58
C ALA A 155 3.17 10.49 -14.45
N GLY A 156 3.42 11.15 -13.32
CA GLY A 156 4.72 11.74 -13.00
C GLY A 156 5.69 10.68 -12.47
N TYR A 157 6.97 10.79 -12.84
CA TYR A 157 8.02 9.95 -12.27
C TYR A 157 8.64 10.65 -11.06
N ALA A 158 8.50 10.05 -9.87
CA ALA A 158 9.16 10.55 -8.66
C ALA A 158 10.56 9.93 -8.52
N GLN A 159 11.59 10.79 -8.49
CA GLN A 159 12.99 10.37 -8.43
C GLN A 159 13.45 10.04 -7.00
N GLU A 160 12.98 10.79 -6.00
CA GLU A 160 13.31 10.53 -4.60
C GLU A 160 12.57 9.29 -4.08
N SER A 161 13.34 8.36 -3.50
CA SER A 161 12.84 7.09 -3.00
C SER A 161 13.44 6.77 -1.63
N ASN A 162 12.59 6.46 -0.65
CA ASN A 162 13.02 5.94 0.65
C ASN A 162 13.06 4.41 0.66
N LEU A 163 14.01 3.85 -0.11
CA LEU A 163 14.18 2.39 -0.20
C LEU A 163 14.61 1.76 1.13
N LYS A 164 15.31 2.52 1.98
CA LYS A 164 15.73 2.04 3.30
C LYS A 164 14.52 1.75 4.18
N GLU A 165 13.49 2.60 4.12
CA GLU A 165 12.25 2.36 4.86
C GLU A 165 11.51 1.13 4.32
N LEU A 166 11.31 1.04 3.00
CA LEU A 166 10.65 -0.11 2.39
C LEU A 166 11.32 -1.45 2.76
N LYS A 167 12.66 -1.50 2.74
CA LYS A 167 13.43 -2.71 3.05
C LYS A 167 13.12 -3.29 4.44
N LYS A 168 12.71 -2.48 5.41
CA LYS A 168 12.30 -2.95 6.74
C LYS A 168 11.05 -3.82 6.69
N TYR A 169 10.18 -3.58 5.71
CA TYR A 169 8.88 -4.24 5.58
C TYR A 169 8.88 -5.39 4.57
N LEU A 170 9.89 -5.50 3.68
CA LEU A 170 9.88 -6.50 2.61
C LEU A 170 9.78 -7.93 3.13
N VAL A 171 10.48 -8.27 4.21
CA VAL A 171 10.42 -9.62 4.80
C VAL A 171 9.02 -9.89 5.37
N PHE A 172 8.43 -8.91 6.07
CA PHE A 172 7.06 -9.01 6.57
C PHE A 172 6.06 -9.20 5.43
N ILE A 173 6.14 -8.36 4.38
CA ILE A 173 5.27 -8.45 3.20
C ILE A 173 5.42 -9.84 2.57
N TYR A 174 6.65 -10.31 2.36
CA TYR A 174 6.87 -11.62 1.78
C TYR A 174 6.20 -12.74 2.60
N VAL A 175 6.45 -12.78 3.91
CA VAL A 175 5.92 -13.85 4.76
C VAL A 175 4.40 -13.77 4.84
N PHE A 176 3.81 -12.59 5.03
CA PHE A 176 2.35 -12.45 5.08
C PHE A 176 1.68 -12.93 3.80
N TYR A 177 2.18 -12.52 2.63
CA TYR A 177 1.55 -12.86 1.34
C TYR A 177 1.78 -14.31 0.90
N LEU A 178 2.57 -15.13 1.61
CA LEU A 178 2.52 -16.59 1.44
C LEU A 178 1.11 -17.12 1.72
N VAL A 179 0.39 -16.51 2.66
CA VAL A 179 -1.04 -16.82 2.91
C VAL A 179 -1.88 -16.52 1.67
N GLY A 180 -1.50 -15.54 0.84
CA GLY A 180 -2.19 -15.24 -0.41
C GLY A 180 -2.17 -16.43 -1.37
N GLY A 181 -1.04 -17.12 -1.49
CA GLY A 181 -0.96 -18.36 -2.27
C GLY A 181 -1.85 -19.48 -1.70
N ILE A 182 -1.90 -19.62 -0.36
CA ILE A 182 -2.77 -20.58 0.32
C ILE A 182 -4.26 -20.22 0.15
N LEU A 183 -4.61 -18.93 0.13
CA LEU A 183 -5.97 -18.44 -0.11
C LEU A 183 -6.48 -18.97 -1.45
N TYR A 184 -5.71 -18.78 -2.52
CA TYR A 184 -6.08 -19.26 -3.86
C TYR A 184 -6.03 -20.78 -3.99
N ALA A 185 -5.02 -21.44 -3.42
CA ALA A 185 -4.84 -22.88 -3.58
C ALA A 185 -5.75 -23.73 -2.68
N TYR A 186 -6.23 -23.18 -1.56
CA TYR A 186 -6.98 -23.96 -0.57
C TYR A 186 -8.26 -23.28 -0.07
N ILE A 187 -8.20 -22.06 0.47
CA ILE A 187 -9.38 -21.45 1.12
C ILE A 187 -10.51 -21.21 0.10
N ILE A 188 -10.20 -20.63 -1.06
CA ILE A 188 -11.19 -20.37 -2.12
C ILE A 188 -11.85 -21.67 -2.59
N PRO A 189 -11.12 -22.74 -2.98
CA PRO A 189 -11.73 -24.01 -3.36
C PRO A 189 -12.61 -24.66 -2.28
N GLN A 190 -12.29 -24.51 -0.99
CA GLN A 190 -13.18 -25.02 0.07
C GLN A 190 -14.42 -24.15 0.25
N TYR A 191 -14.27 -22.84 0.14
CA TYR A 191 -15.38 -21.90 0.19
C TYR A 191 -16.37 -22.12 -0.95
N GLU A 192 -15.90 -22.33 -2.18
CA GLU A 192 -16.77 -22.53 -3.35
C GLU A 192 -17.69 -23.74 -3.24
N LYS A 193 -17.32 -24.77 -2.45
CA LYS A 193 -18.16 -25.95 -2.21
C LYS A 193 -19.35 -25.68 -1.31
N VAL A 194 -19.29 -24.63 -0.49
CA VAL A 194 -20.30 -24.33 0.54
C VAL A 194 -20.94 -22.95 0.36
N ALA A 195 -20.41 -22.12 -0.54
CA ALA A 195 -20.87 -20.76 -0.76
C ALA A 195 -22.32 -20.74 -1.27
N ILE A 196 -23.20 -20.11 -0.49
CA ILE A 196 -24.61 -19.88 -0.89
C ILE A 196 -24.67 -18.82 -2.00
N PHE A 197 -23.92 -17.74 -1.85
CA PHE A 197 -23.81 -16.64 -2.82
C PHE A 197 -22.34 -16.33 -3.08
N LYS A 198 -21.81 -16.79 -4.22
CA LYS A 198 -20.42 -16.51 -4.63
C LYS A 198 -20.22 -15.01 -4.87
N GLY A 199 -19.10 -14.46 -4.40
CA GLY A 199 -18.77 -13.04 -4.55
C GLY A 199 -19.25 -12.17 -3.38
N PHE A 200 -20.12 -12.67 -2.49
CA PHE A 200 -20.61 -11.88 -1.35
C PHE A 200 -19.50 -11.58 -0.33
N GLU A 201 -18.47 -12.43 -0.27
CA GLU A 201 -17.26 -12.22 0.51
C GLU A 201 -16.50 -10.93 0.10
N LEU A 202 -16.68 -10.45 -1.14
CA LEU A 202 -16.09 -9.18 -1.61
C LEU A 202 -16.62 -7.98 -0.81
N PHE A 203 -17.84 -8.04 -0.25
CA PHE A 203 -18.33 -6.98 0.63
C PHE A 203 -17.53 -6.89 1.93
N SER A 204 -17.02 -8.01 2.44
CA SER A 204 -16.13 -8.02 3.61
C SER A 204 -14.81 -7.33 3.29
N TYR A 205 -14.27 -7.56 2.09
CA TYR A 205 -13.11 -6.84 1.58
C TYR A 205 -13.39 -5.33 1.51
N VAL A 206 -14.48 -4.95 0.83
CA VAL A 206 -14.86 -3.54 0.61
C VAL A 206 -15.04 -2.80 1.94
N PHE A 207 -15.81 -3.37 2.87
CA PHE A 207 -16.04 -2.78 4.18
C PHE A 207 -14.72 -2.58 4.93
N SER A 208 -13.86 -3.59 4.93
CA SER A 208 -12.56 -3.56 5.61
C SER A 208 -11.60 -2.55 4.98
N ALA A 209 -11.60 -2.41 3.65
CA ALA A 209 -10.80 -1.39 2.97
C ALA A 209 -11.24 0.04 3.37
N LEU A 210 -12.54 0.29 3.44
CA LEU A 210 -13.08 1.58 3.86
C LEU A 210 -12.83 1.86 5.35
N ALA A 211 -13.05 0.86 6.22
CA ALA A 211 -12.72 0.95 7.64
C ALA A 211 -11.22 1.14 7.87
N GLY A 212 -10.38 0.57 6.99
CA GLY A 212 -8.93 0.75 6.97
C GLY A 212 -8.48 2.22 6.88
N ILE A 213 -9.29 3.11 6.30
CA ILE A 213 -9.02 4.56 6.29
C ILE A 213 -8.90 5.09 7.72
N TYR A 214 -9.82 4.68 8.60
CA TYR A 214 -9.81 5.08 10.01
C TYR A 214 -8.57 4.54 10.74
N PHE A 215 -8.27 3.24 10.56
CA PHE A 215 -7.15 2.61 11.24
C PHE A 215 -5.79 3.15 10.80
N VAL A 216 -5.56 3.31 9.49
CA VAL A 216 -4.31 3.85 8.96
C VAL A 216 -4.09 5.30 9.42
N ARG A 217 -5.15 6.09 9.58
CA ARG A 217 -5.08 7.46 10.13
C ARG A 217 -4.77 7.50 11.63
N LYS A 218 -5.35 6.58 12.41
CA LYS A 218 -5.14 6.50 13.86
C LYS A 218 -3.77 5.92 14.24
N GLY A 219 -3.26 5.00 13.42
CA GLY A 219 -1.95 4.39 13.59
C GLY A 219 -1.72 3.33 12.53
N ARG A 220 -0.71 3.52 11.68
CA ARG A 220 -0.44 2.66 10.52
C ARG A 220 -0.33 1.18 10.90
N ASP A 221 0.24 0.90 12.07
CA ASP A 221 0.53 -0.45 12.55
C ASP A 221 -0.75 -1.18 13.03
N ILE A 222 -1.82 -0.44 13.35
CA ILE A 222 -3.11 -1.00 13.79
C ILE A 222 -3.77 -1.77 12.64
N ALA A 223 -3.75 -1.21 11.42
CA ALA A 223 -4.32 -1.88 10.25
C ALA A 223 -3.64 -3.22 9.97
N LEU A 224 -2.31 -3.28 10.09
CA LEU A 224 -1.55 -4.52 9.95
C LEU A 224 -1.86 -5.52 11.06
N ALA A 225 -1.84 -5.08 12.33
CA ALA A 225 -2.13 -5.96 13.45
C ALA A 225 -3.53 -6.57 13.32
N LEU A 226 -4.53 -5.76 12.99
CA LEU A 226 -5.89 -6.21 12.76
C LEU A 226 -5.97 -7.18 11.56
N GLY A 227 -5.26 -6.88 10.48
CA GLY A 227 -5.15 -7.79 9.33
C GLY A 227 -4.60 -9.16 9.70
N ILE A 228 -3.55 -9.23 10.51
CA ILE A 228 -2.96 -10.50 10.94
C ILE A 228 -3.88 -11.28 11.89
N ILE A 229 -4.55 -10.58 12.81
CA ILE A 229 -5.55 -11.18 13.71
C ILE A 229 -6.68 -11.81 12.89
N LEU A 230 -7.24 -11.08 11.92
CA LEU A 230 -8.29 -11.60 11.04
C LEU A 230 -7.77 -12.77 10.18
N GLY A 231 -6.54 -12.70 9.68
CA GLY A 231 -5.93 -13.84 8.99
C GLY A 231 -5.86 -15.10 9.86
N THR A 232 -5.53 -14.93 11.15
CA THR A 232 -5.38 -16.05 12.10
C THR A 232 -6.75 -16.64 12.45
N LEU A 233 -7.77 -15.78 12.61
CA LEU A 233 -9.15 -16.20 12.78
C LEU A 233 -9.65 -16.97 11.56
N SER A 234 -9.27 -16.55 10.34
CA SER A 234 -9.65 -17.26 9.12
C SER A 234 -9.23 -18.74 9.14
N PHE A 235 -7.96 -19.05 9.45
CA PHE A 235 -7.51 -20.44 9.56
C PHE A 235 -8.10 -21.18 10.77
N SER A 236 -8.38 -20.46 11.85
CA SER A 236 -9.05 -21.03 13.03
C SER A 236 -10.49 -21.47 12.72
N PHE A 237 -11.25 -20.68 11.95
CA PHE A 237 -12.57 -21.09 11.49
C PHE A 237 -12.50 -22.25 10.51
N MET A 238 -11.51 -22.27 9.62
CA MET A 238 -11.31 -23.37 8.68
C MET A 238 -11.08 -24.72 9.39
N LEU A 239 -10.48 -24.72 10.59
CA LEU A 239 -10.27 -25.93 11.40
C LEU A 239 -11.58 -26.61 11.85
N VAL A 240 -12.64 -25.83 12.09
CA VAL A 240 -13.93 -26.39 12.52
C VAL A 240 -14.61 -27.15 11.39
N GLY A 241 -14.38 -26.76 10.14
CA GLY A 241 -14.80 -27.50 8.95
C GLY A 241 -16.30 -27.48 8.62
N SER A 242 -17.16 -26.84 9.42
CA SER A 242 -18.59 -26.71 9.07
C SER A 242 -18.80 -25.65 7.97
N PRO A 243 -19.85 -25.76 7.12
CA PRO A 243 -20.12 -24.79 6.04
C PRO A 243 -20.17 -23.33 6.50
N PHE A 244 -20.75 -23.10 7.69
CA PHE A 244 -20.81 -21.79 8.31
C PHE A 244 -19.42 -21.23 8.64
N PHE A 245 -18.56 -22.05 9.26
CA PHE A 245 -17.21 -21.62 9.62
C PHE A 245 -16.27 -21.49 8.41
N VAL A 246 -16.45 -22.31 7.36
CA VAL A 246 -15.73 -22.12 6.09
C VAL A 246 -16.11 -20.79 5.43
N THR A 247 -17.39 -20.40 5.49
CA THR A 247 -17.83 -19.07 5.03
C THR A 247 -17.20 -17.96 5.86
N LEU A 248 -17.23 -18.08 7.19
CA LEU A 248 -16.62 -17.09 8.09
C LEU A 248 -15.10 -17.00 7.89
N SER A 249 -14.45 -18.12 7.60
CA SER A 249 -13.04 -18.19 7.22
C SER A 249 -12.76 -17.31 5.98
N MET A 250 -13.55 -17.47 4.92
CA MET A 250 -13.39 -16.69 3.69
C MET A 250 -13.58 -15.19 3.94
N PHE A 251 -14.63 -14.80 4.65
CA PHE A 251 -14.90 -13.39 4.98
C PHE A 251 -13.76 -12.79 5.83
N SER A 252 -13.29 -13.53 6.83
CA SER A 252 -12.17 -13.10 7.67
C SER A 252 -10.87 -12.96 6.86
N SER A 253 -10.60 -13.86 5.91
CA SER A 253 -9.49 -13.74 4.96
C SER A 253 -9.61 -12.49 4.08
N GLN A 254 -10.79 -12.23 3.49
CA GLN A 254 -11.01 -11.04 2.66
C GLN A 254 -10.79 -9.74 3.45
N ALA A 255 -11.27 -9.68 4.69
CA ALA A 255 -11.04 -8.54 5.58
C ALA A 255 -9.55 -8.35 5.92
N ALA A 256 -8.82 -9.44 6.15
CA ALA A 256 -7.38 -9.42 6.41
C ALA A 256 -6.60 -8.85 5.23
N PHE A 257 -6.82 -9.36 4.02
CA PHE A 257 -6.16 -8.88 2.81
C PHE A 257 -6.50 -7.42 2.50
N ALA A 258 -7.76 -7.01 2.68
CA ALA A 258 -8.15 -5.61 2.47
C ALA A 258 -7.35 -4.60 3.31
N LEU A 259 -7.13 -4.90 4.59
CA LEU A 259 -6.38 -4.04 5.50
C LEU A 259 -4.89 -4.02 5.15
N VAL A 260 -4.30 -5.18 4.83
CA VAL A 260 -2.88 -5.28 4.52
C VAL A 260 -2.57 -4.72 3.13
N ASP A 261 -3.41 -4.97 2.12
CA ASP A 261 -3.28 -4.39 0.79
C ASP A 261 -3.33 -2.86 0.85
N LEU A 262 -4.28 -2.29 1.60
CA LEU A 262 -4.35 -0.85 1.81
C LEU A 262 -3.09 -0.32 2.49
N TYR A 263 -2.57 -1.02 3.50
CA TYR A 263 -1.33 -0.67 4.17
C TYR A 263 -0.13 -0.68 3.20
N VAL A 264 0.00 -1.74 2.39
CA VAL A 264 1.11 -1.89 1.43
C VAL A 264 1.03 -0.78 0.38
N VAL A 265 -0.13 -0.52 -0.20
CA VAL A 265 -0.30 0.59 -1.15
C VAL A 265 0.09 1.92 -0.51
N PHE A 266 -0.35 2.18 0.72
CA PHE A 266 0.03 3.38 1.47
C PHE A 266 1.53 3.47 1.72
N LEU A 267 2.17 2.37 2.14
CA LEU A 267 3.62 2.30 2.37
C LEU A 267 4.40 2.63 1.09
N LEU A 268 3.97 2.10 -0.06
CA LEU A 268 4.62 2.33 -1.35
C LEU A 268 4.42 3.75 -1.87
N VAL A 269 3.27 4.35 -1.60
CA VAL A 269 3.03 5.78 -1.85
C VAL A 269 3.94 6.62 -0.97
N ALA A 270 4.01 6.33 0.34
CA ALA A 270 4.79 7.09 1.31
C ALA A 270 6.30 7.00 1.08
N CYS A 271 6.81 5.87 0.56
CA CYS A 271 8.23 5.70 0.24
C CYS A 271 8.68 6.42 -1.05
N GLY A 272 7.76 7.00 -1.84
CA GLY A 272 8.11 7.68 -3.10
C GLY A 272 8.68 6.73 -4.16
N GLY A 273 9.55 7.23 -5.05
CA GLY A 273 10.41 6.42 -5.92
C GLY A 273 9.70 5.51 -6.93
N SER A 274 9.16 6.08 -8.02
CA SER A 274 8.05 5.46 -8.76
C SER A 274 8.27 4.01 -9.19
N ALA A 275 9.37 3.68 -9.88
CA ALA A 275 9.58 2.33 -10.40
C ALA A 275 10.23 1.39 -9.38
N LYS A 276 11.30 1.83 -8.69
CA LYS A 276 12.06 0.94 -7.78
C LYS A 276 11.27 0.53 -6.54
N VAL A 277 10.58 1.47 -5.89
CA VAL A 277 9.78 1.18 -4.68
C VAL A 277 8.59 0.30 -5.05
N THR A 278 7.84 0.69 -6.09
CA THR A 278 6.68 -0.09 -6.53
C THR A 278 7.09 -1.47 -7.03
N GLY A 279 8.21 -1.57 -7.77
CA GLY A 279 8.76 -2.83 -8.27
C GLY A 279 9.20 -3.77 -7.15
N LEU A 280 9.96 -3.30 -6.17
CA LEU A 280 10.32 -4.11 -5.02
C LEU A 280 9.10 -4.51 -4.19
N GLY A 281 8.17 -3.59 -3.95
CA GLY A 281 6.95 -3.86 -3.18
C GLY A 281 6.06 -4.94 -3.80
N PHE A 282 5.51 -4.67 -4.98
CA PHE A 282 4.60 -5.62 -5.64
C PHE A 282 5.32 -6.84 -6.21
N GLY A 283 6.61 -6.74 -6.56
CA GLY A 283 7.44 -7.90 -6.89
C GLY A 283 7.52 -8.87 -5.73
N THR A 284 7.73 -8.37 -4.50
CA THR A 284 7.69 -9.20 -3.28
C THR A 284 6.31 -9.80 -3.03
N VAL A 285 5.22 -9.05 -3.23
CA VAL A 285 3.84 -9.57 -3.10
C VAL A 285 3.60 -10.72 -4.08
N CYS A 286 3.90 -10.52 -5.36
CA CYS A 286 3.67 -11.53 -6.40
C CYS A 286 4.54 -12.77 -6.18
N LEU A 287 5.81 -12.58 -5.80
CA LEU A 287 6.71 -13.68 -5.48
C LEU A 287 6.20 -14.49 -4.27
N ALA A 288 5.69 -13.83 -3.24
CA ALA A 288 5.12 -14.48 -2.07
C ALA A 288 3.86 -15.30 -2.42
N ILE A 289 2.94 -14.76 -3.22
CA ILE A 289 1.75 -15.48 -3.68
C ILE A 289 2.17 -16.73 -4.47
N THR A 290 3.12 -16.58 -5.41
CA THR A 290 3.68 -17.67 -6.21
C THR A 290 4.30 -18.76 -5.31
N SER A 291 5.13 -18.37 -4.35
CA SER A 291 5.76 -19.28 -3.40
C SER A 291 4.74 -19.99 -2.51
N GLY A 292 3.71 -19.28 -2.03
CA GLY A 292 2.67 -19.85 -1.19
C GLY A 292 1.82 -20.89 -1.93
N GLU A 293 1.48 -20.61 -3.19
CA GLU A 293 0.75 -21.54 -4.05
C GLU A 293 1.61 -22.78 -4.38
N ALA A 294 2.88 -22.58 -4.72
CA ALA A 294 3.82 -23.68 -4.96
C ALA A 294 3.95 -24.56 -3.71
N VAL A 295 4.11 -23.99 -2.52
CA VAL A 295 4.16 -24.74 -1.25
C VAL A 295 2.85 -25.49 -1.02
N SER A 296 1.70 -24.85 -1.23
CA SER A 296 0.38 -25.47 -1.08
C SER A 296 0.21 -26.70 -1.98
N SER A 297 0.69 -26.62 -3.23
CA SER A 297 0.65 -27.76 -4.16
C SER A 297 1.50 -28.96 -3.73
N HIS A 298 2.60 -28.75 -2.99
CA HIS A 298 3.46 -29.82 -2.47
C HIS A 298 2.95 -30.44 -1.18
N ILE A 299 2.31 -29.65 -0.30
CA ILE A 299 1.75 -30.12 0.97
C ILE A 299 0.58 -31.10 0.74
N GLY A 300 -0.06 -31.03 -0.43
CA GLY A 300 -1.25 -31.80 -0.76
C GLY A 300 -2.50 -31.21 -0.10
N GLY A 301 -3.68 -31.51 -0.64
CA GLY A 301 -4.96 -30.91 -0.22
C GLY A 301 -5.47 -31.29 1.18
N ALA A 302 -4.61 -31.81 2.06
CA ALA A 302 -4.97 -32.18 3.41
C ALA A 302 -5.20 -30.93 4.27
N ALA A 303 -6.32 -30.90 4.99
CA ALA A 303 -6.76 -29.72 5.74
C ALA A 303 -5.80 -29.33 6.88
N ALA A 304 -5.42 -30.30 7.72
CA ALA A 304 -4.59 -30.06 8.91
C ALA A 304 -3.23 -29.40 8.61
N PRO A 305 -2.40 -29.90 7.67
CA PRO A 305 -1.11 -29.28 7.38
C PRO A 305 -1.26 -27.90 6.73
N MET A 306 -2.32 -27.67 5.94
CA MET A 306 -2.56 -26.36 5.32
C MET A 306 -2.92 -25.29 6.38
N ILE A 307 -3.78 -25.66 7.32
CA ILE A 307 -4.18 -24.79 8.44
C ILE A 307 -2.98 -24.50 9.34
N ALA A 308 -2.19 -25.52 9.65
CA ALA A 308 -0.96 -25.35 10.44
C ALA A 308 0.03 -24.42 9.75
N ALA A 309 0.28 -24.60 8.45
CA ALA A 309 1.15 -23.74 7.67
C ALA A 309 0.66 -22.29 7.68
N GLY A 310 -0.63 -22.04 7.43
CA GLY A 310 -1.22 -20.70 7.46
C GLY A 310 -1.03 -19.98 8.79
N ASN A 311 -1.32 -20.67 9.90
CA ASN A 311 -1.13 -20.10 11.24
C ASN A 311 0.35 -19.86 11.58
N ILE A 312 1.25 -20.78 11.24
CA ILE A 312 2.71 -20.59 11.43
C ILE A 312 3.18 -19.35 10.66
N ILE A 313 2.75 -19.19 9.41
CA ILE A 313 3.08 -18.03 8.57
C ILE A 313 2.59 -16.74 9.22
N LEU A 314 1.35 -16.69 9.71
CA LEU A 314 0.77 -15.49 10.33
C LEU A 314 1.44 -15.13 11.65
N VAL A 315 1.69 -16.11 12.52
CA VAL A 315 2.44 -15.90 13.78
C VAL A 315 3.85 -15.38 13.48
N THR A 316 4.53 -15.99 12.50
CA THR A 316 5.85 -15.55 12.05
C THR A 316 5.81 -14.13 11.49
N SER A 317 4.74 -13.77 10.77
CA SER A 317 4.52 -12.42 10.25
C SER A 317 4.42 -11.40 11.38
N VAL A 318 3.69 -11.69 12.47
CA VAL A 318 3.63 -10.81 13.66
C VAL A 318 5.01 -10.63 14.27
N LEU A 319 5.76 -11.72 14.48
CA LEU A 319 7.08 -11.67 15.09
C LEU A 319 8.05 -10.83 14.26
N ILE A 320 8.10 -11.07 12.95
CA ILE A 320 8.93 -10.30 12.03
C ILE A 320 8.53 -8.83 12.08
N PHE A 321 7.23 -8.51 12.01
CA PHE A 321 6.75 -7.13 12.09
C PHE A 321 7.18 -6.45 13.40
N TYR A 322 7.01 -7.15 14.53
CA TYR A 322 7.41 -6.64 15.84
C TYR A 322 8.92 -6.35 15.91
N PHE A 323 9.77 -7.29 15.49
CA PHE A 323 11.23 -7.13 15.59
C PHE A 323 11.82 -6.17 14.57
N THR A 324 11.26 -6.10 13.36
CA THR A 324 11.80 -5.25 12.28
C THR A 324 11.26 -3.83 12.33
N VAL A 325 10.00 -3.64 12.70
CA VAL A 325 9.32 -2.33 12.61
C VAL A 325 9.18 -1.69 13.98
N ILE A 326 8.58 -2.40 14.94
CA ILE A 326 8.23 -1.82 16.24
C ILE A 326 9.49 -1.63 17.08
N ARG A 327 10.34 -2.66 17.19
CA ARG A 327 11.57 -2.59 18.00
C ARG A 327 12.57 -1.57 17.46
N GLN A 328 12.69 -1.41 16.14
CA GLN A 328 13.60 -0.42 15.55
C GLN A 328 13.14 1.04 15.73
N ARG A 329 11.84 1.28 15.94
CA ARG A 329 11.34 2.60 16.34
C ARG A 329 11.58 2.88 17.82
N ALA A 330 11.56 1.84 18.66
CA ALA A 330 11.82 1.94 20.09
C ALA A 330 13.30 2.12 20.44
N VAL A 331 14.22 1.56 19.63
CA VAL A 331 15.67 1.79 19.77
C VAL A 331 16.02 3.12 19.09
N PRO A 332 16.40 4.19 19.82
CA PRO A 332 16.82 5.42 19.20
C PRO A 332 18.12 5.15 18.44
N SER A 333 18.10 5.30 17.11
CA SER A 333 19.31 5.27 16.28
C SER A 333 20.23 6.41 16.70
N GLY A 334 21.20 6.14 17.60
CA GLY A 334 22.46 6.88 17.84
C GLY A 334 22.40 8.37 18.17
N ALA A 335 21.32 9.06 17.89
CA ALA A 335 21.11 10.48 18.10
C ALA A 335 20.88 10.74 19.59
N GLY A 336 20.32 9.79 20.35
CA GLY A 336 20.13 9.89 21.80
C GLY A 336 21.41 10.21 22.57
N ALA A 337 22.56 9.71 22.10
CA ALA A 337 23.87 10.01 22.70
C ALA A 337 24.35 11.44 22.36
N ALA A 338 24.02 11.96 21.16
CA ALA A 338 24.28 13.35 20.80
C ALA A 338 23.30 14.33 21.48
N TYR A 339 22.05 13.92 21.73
CA TYR A 339 21.03 14.72 22.43
C TYR A 339 21.30 14.87 23.93
N ALA A 340 21.87 13.85 24.57
CA ALA A 340 22.23 13.90 25.98
C ALA A 340 23.29 14.99 26.29
N GLY A 341 24.11 15.37 25.28
CA GLY A 341 25.09 16.45 25.41
C GLY A 341 24.51 17.87 25.30
N TYR A 342 23.30 18.04 24.77
CA TYR A 342 22.66 19.35 24.56
C TYR A 342 21.46 19.61 25.49
N LEU A 343 20.86 18.57 26.07
CA LEU A 343 19.75 18.69 27.01
C LEU A 343 20.28 18.82 28.44
N GLY A 344 20.67 20.04 28.82
CA GLY A 344 20.80 20.40 30.23
C GLY A 344 19.42 20.36 30.93
N ASN A 345 19.34 19.59 32.02
CA ASN A 345 18.43 19.68 33.19
C ASN A 345 17.03 20.32 33.12
N GLY A 346 16.26 20.24 32.03
CA GLY A 346 14.90 20.83 32.07
C GLY A 346 13.83 20.33 31.11
N ILE A 347 14.15 19.56 30.06
CA ILE A 347 13.16 19.18 29.04
C ILE A 347 13.21 17.68 28.81
N SER A 348 12.16 16.97 29.24
CA SER A 348 12.00 15.55 28.94
C SER A 348 11.57 15.38 27.48
N ARG A 349 12.14 14.36 26.80
CA ARG A 349 11.83 14.01 25.42
C ARG A 349 10.33 13.87 25.15
N GLY A 350 9.58 13.33 26.12
CA GLY A 350 8.12 13.19 26.02
C GLY A 350 7.36 14.53 26.03
N GLN A 351 7.89 15.57 26.67
CA GLN A 351 7.29 16.90 26.64
C GLN A 351 7.52 17.58 25.28
N LEU A 352 8.70 17.38 24.69
CA LEU A 352 9.03 17.92 23.37
C LEU A 352 8.23 17.22 22.26
N GLU A 353 8.12 15.88 22.32
CA GLU A 353 7.35 15.09 21.36
C GLU A 353 5.85 15.38 21.46
N GLY A 354 5.27 15.51 22.67
CA GLY A 354 3.85 15.83 22.85
C GLY A 354 3.47 17.26 22.42
N ILE A 355 4.38 18.23 22.59
CA ILE A 355 4.17 19.60 22.08
C ILE A 355 4.36 19.63 20.56
N LEU A 356 5.30 18.85 20.02
CA LEU A 356 5.50 18.74 18.58
C LEU A 356 4.34 18.03 17.88
N GLU A 357 3.77 16.98 18.46
CA GLU A 357 2.59 16.24 17.97
C GLU A 357 1.37 17.14 17.74
N ASN A 358 1.21 18.19 18.54
CA ASN A 358 0.16 19.19 18.36
C ASN A 358 0.41 20.12 17.15
N PHE A 359 1.60 20.09 16.55
CA PHE A 359 1.91 20.83 15.32
C PHE A 359 1.73 19.95 14.08
N TYR A 360 1.14 20.55 13.05
CA TYR A 360 0.89 19.99 11.71
C TYR A 360 2.02 19.02 11.24
N GLU A 361 1.66 17.75 11.03
CA GLU A 361 2.51 16.64 10.51
C GLU A 361 3.41 16.99 9.29
N PRO A 362 2.98 17.83 8.33
CA PRO A 362 3.83 18.25 7.20
C PRO A 362 5.08 19.06 7.61
N PHE A 363 5.03 19.80 8.72
CA PHE A 363 6.14 20.67 9.14
C PHE A 363 7.24 19.88 9.84
N GLN A 364 6.87 18.90 10.66
CA GLN A 364 7.82 18.06 11.38
C GLN A 364 8.76 17.28 10.46
N LYS A 365 8.28 16.87 9.27
CA LYS A 365 9.07 16.11 8.29
C LYS A 365 10.07 16.96 7.51
N LYS A 366 9.88 18.28 7.44
CA LYS A 366 10.76 19.19 6.67
C LYS A 366 11.91 19.76 7.51
N LEU A 367 11.71 19.87 8.82
CA LEU A 367 12.71 20.43 9.74
C LEU A 367 13.72 19.38 10.18
N SER A 368 14.99 19.77 10.21
CA SER A 368 16.05 19.00 10.85
C SER A 368 15.90 19.08 12.37
N GLU A 369 16.55 18.15 13.06
CA GLU A 369 16.48 18.05 14.52
C GLU A 369 16.97 19.31 15.25
N LYS A 370 18.03 19.94 14.75
CA LYS A 370 18.52 21.23 15.30
C LYS A 370 17.51 22.36 15.11
N GLU A 371 16.82 22.36 13.97
CA GLU A 371 15.78 23.35 13.66
C GLU A 371 14.54 23.16 14.54
N LYS A 372 14.17 21.92 14.88
CA LYS A 372 13.05 21.65 15.80
C LYS A 372 13.31 22.19 17.21
N VAL A 373 14.51 21.98 17.74
CA VAL A 373 14.88 22.46 19.08
C VAL A 373 14.94 23.99 19.11
N VAL A 374 15.55 24.62 18.10
CA VAL A 374 15.56 26.09 17.97
C VAL A 374 14.14 26.65 17.87
N LEU A 375 13.29 26.04 17.05
CA LEU A 375 11.89 26.45 16.91
C LEU A 375 11.14 26.37 18.24
N PHE A 376 11.34 25.30 19.01
CA PHE A 376 10.69 25.10 20.30
C PHE A 376 11.00 26.21 21.31
N LEU A 377 12.28 26.58 21.46
CA LEU A 377 12.67 27.65 22.39
C LEU A 377 12.06 29.00 21.99
N VAL A 378 12.02 29.29 20.69
CA VAL A 378 11.44 30.53 20.17
C VAL A 378 9.93 30.59 20.36
N ILE A 379 9.21 29.47 20.19
CA ILE A 379 7.76 29.39 20.44
C ILE A 379 7.43 29.60 21.91
N ARG A 380 8.30 29.15 22.84
CA ARG A 380 8.15 29.42 24.28
C ARG A 380 8.47 30.86 24.69
N GLY A 381 8.65 31.76 23.73
CA GLY A 381 8.89 33.17 23.98
C GLY A 381 10.35 33.53 24.28
N LYS A 382 11.30 32.57 24.17
CA LYS A 382 12.72 32.87 24.34
C LYS A 382 13.23 33.77 23.21
N THR A 383 14.08 34.71 23.56
CA THR A 383 14.86 35.49 22.60
C THR A 383 15.92 34.61 21.95
N TYR A 384 16.42 35.01 20.78
CA TYR A 384 17.50 34.26 20.11
C TYR A 384 18.78 34.19 20.95
N LYS A 385 19.02 35.19 21.81
CA LYS A 385 20.13 35.21 22.75
C LYS A 385 19.96 34.17 23.85
N GLU A 386 18.77 34.06 24.44
CA GLU A 386 18.49 33.04 25.45
C GLU A 386 18.51 31.63 24.86
N ALA A 387 17.95 31.45 23.66
CA ALA A 387 18.00 30.16 22.97
C ALA A 387 19.44 29.75 22.61
N ALA A 388 20.30 30.72 22.26
CA ALA A 388 21.71 30.48 21.99
C ALA A 388 22.46 30.00 23.25
N THR A 389 22.25 30.68 24.39
CA THR A 389 22.80 30.31 25.69
C THR A 389 22.35 28.92 26.12
N GLU A 390 21.05 28.62 25.97
CA GLU A 390 20.46 27.34 26.37
C GLU A 390 20.94 26.17 25.50
N LEU A 391 21.28 26.44 24.23
CA LEU A 391 21.77 25.42 23.29
C LEU A 391 23.30 25.34 23.20
N GLY A 392 24.04 26.19 23.92
CA GLY A 392 25.51 26.25 23.84
C GLY A 392 26.03 26.60 22.43
N ILE A 393 25.28 27.40 21.67
CA ILE A 393 25.64 27.86 20.31
C ILE A 393 25.63 29.38 20.22
N SER A 394 26.10 29.94 19.11
CA SER A 394 26.08 31.39 18.90
C SER A 394 24.68 31.90 18.48
N GLU A 395 24.37 33.16 18.81
CA GLU A 395 23.12 33.82 18.39
C GLU A 395 22.98 33.88 16.85
N SER A 396 24.09 34.04 16.13
CA SER A 396 24.09 34.03 14.65
C SER A 396 23.74 32.64 14.09
N THR A 397 24.12 31.56 14.78
CA THR A 397 23.70 30.19 14.45
C THR A 397 22.19 30.02 14.64
N VAL A 398 21.62 30.55 15.75
CA VAL A 398 20.17 30.52 15.99
C VAL A 398 19.42 31.29 14.91
N LYS A 399 19.88 32.50 14.54
CA LYS A 399 19.29 33.29 13.44
C LYS A 399 19.32 32.54 12.10
N THR A 400 20.42 31.84 11.83
CA THR A 400 20.56 31.02 10.62
C THR A 400 19.57 29.86 10.59
N HIS A 401 19.41 29.16 11.72
CA HIS A 401 18.40 28.09 11.85
C HIS A 401 16.99 28.64 11.69
N MET A 402 16.65 29.77 12.32
CA MET A 402 15.34 30.41 12.15
C MET A 402 15.05 30.84 10.72
N LYS A 403 16.04 31.37 9.99
CA LYS A 403 15.89 31.69 8.57
C LYS A 403 15.58 30.45 7.73
N ARG A 404 16.26 29.32 8.00
CA ARG A 404 16.01 28.04 7.32
C ARG A 404 14.64 27.46 7.68
N ILE A 405 14.22 27.58 8.94
CA ILE A 405 12.89 27.18 9.40
C ILE A 405 11.80 27.94 8.65
N CYS A 406 11.90 29.28 8.62
CA CYS A 406 10.96 30.14 7.90
C CYS A 406 10.90 29.79 6.40
N TRP A 407 12.06 29.56 5.76
CA TRP A 407 12.12 29.14 4.35
C TRP A 407 11.45 27.77 4.11
N LYS A 408 11.71 26.77 4.97
CA LYS A 408 11.14 25.41 4.85
C LYS A 408 9.62 25.38 5.08
N ILE A 409 9.11 26.30 5.91
CA ILE A 409 7.69 26.43 6.27
C ILE A 409 6.95 27.38 5.30
N GLY A 410 7.68 28.13 4.47
CA GLY A 410 7.13 29.07 3.50
C GLY A 410 6.52 30.30 4.18
N VAL A 411 7.20 30.85 5.18
CA VAL A 411 6.80 32.07 5.89
C VAL A 411 7.94 33.09 5.89
N ASN A 412 7.59 34.37 5.87
CA ASN A 412 8.55 35.46 5.91
C ASN A 412 8.74 35.92 7.35
N GLY A 413 9.87 35.52 7.95
CA GLY A 413 10.27 35.99 9.28
C GLY A 413 9.56 35.30 10.45
N LYS A 414 9.89 35.77 11.66
CA LYS A 414 9.41 35.22 12.94
C LYS A 414 7.91 35.46 13.13
N ASP A 415 7.42 36.64 12.78
CA ASP A 415 6.03 37.02 13.03
C ASP A 415 5.06 36.20 12.18
N GLY A 416 5.36 36.04 10.89
CA GLY A 416 4.58 35.15 10.01
C GLY A 416 4.69 33.66 10.39
N LEU A 417 5.78 33.26 11.06
CA LEU A 417 5.88 31.91 11.64
C LEU A 417 4.97 31.76 12.87
N MET A 418 4.94 32.75 13.77
CA MET A 418 4.06 32.74 14.94
C MET A 418 2.59 32.82 14.53
N GLU A 419 2.24 33.68 13.56
CA GLU A 419 0.88 33.80 13.03
C GLU A 419 0.36 32.47 12.45
N LYS A 420 1.18 31.79 11.65
CA LYS A 420 0.87 30.48 11.06
C LYS A 420 0.81 29.35 12.10
N LEU A 421 1.44 29.55 13.27
CA LEU A 421 1.36 28.62 14.40
C LEU A 421 0.17 28.93 15.33
N SER A 422 -0.29 30.19 15.38
CA SER A 422 -1.41 30.66 16.21
C SER A 422 -2.77 30.52 15.52
N CYS A 423 -2.81 30.55 14.18
CA CYS A 423 -4.00 30.18 13.41
C CYS A 423 -3.88 28.74 12.91
N PRO A 424 -4.52 27.74 13.56
CA PRO A 424 -4.78 26.47 12.92
C PRO A 424 -5.77 26.73 11.77
N GLU A 425 -5.25 27.09 10.60
CA GLU A 425 -6.08 27.44 9.45
C GLU A 425 -6.87 26.20 9.01
N ASN A 426 -8.17 26.25 9.29
CA ASN A 426 -9.22 25.53 8.58
C ASN A 426 -9.02 25.77 7.07
N THR A 427 -8.25 24.92 6.38
CA THR A 427 -8.22 24.90 4.92
C THR A 427 -9.47 24.20 4.37
N HIS A 428 -10.64 24.80 4.64
CA HIS A 428 -11.79 24.81 3.76
C HIS A 428 -12.16 26.28 3.55
N ASN A 429 -12.30 26.66 2.28
CA ASN A 429 -12.54 28.02 1.77
C ASN A 429 -11.34 28.98 1.77
N ARG A 430 -10.64 29.01 0.64
CA ARG A 430 -10.66 30.17 -0.28
C ARG A 430 -9.79 29.88 -1.50
N ALA A 431 -10.42 29.75 -2.65
CA ALA A 431 -10.16 30.60 -3.81
C ALA A 431 -10.85 29.97 -5.03
N ASN A 432 -11.89 30.68 -5.47
CA ASN A 432 -12.37 30.88 -6.84
C ASN A 432 -12.68 29.65 -7.71
#